data_AF-A0A7X7K2T7-F1
#
_entry.id   AF-A0A7X7K2T7-F1
#
_cell.length_a   1.000
_cell.length_b   1.000
_cell.length_c   1.000
_cell.angle_alpha   90.00
_cell.angle_beta   90.00
_cell.angle_gamma   90.00
#
_symmetry.space_group_name_H-M   'P 1'
#
loop_
_entity.id
_entity.type
_entity.pdbx_description
1 polymer ?
#
loop_
_entity_poly.entity_id
_entity_poly.type
_entity_poly.pdbx_seq_one_letter_code
_entity_poly.pdbx_strand_id
1 'polypeptide(L)'
;PMPHNLWGNATAQIFSIVSPEMHWEFALKHEMRWLERWGLTYYGCCEPLDIKMGILRRIPNLRKVSMSPWIDTERAVAEVATDYVFSRKPTPAVFAEDRWRPELARQQLREFLDVARGCRIELVMKDISTVRYQPQRLWEWERIAMEMAEAYAP
;
A
#
# COMPACT_ATOMS: atom_id res chain seq x y z
N PRO A 1 14.03 6.36 -22.17
CA PRO A 1 13.21 7.32 -21.40
C PRO A 1 14.07 7.96 -20.30
N MET A 2 13.95 9.27 -20.07
CA MET A 2 14.67 9.96 -18.98
C MET A 2 13.96 9.73 -17.63
N PRO A 3 14.67 9.77 -16.47
CA PRO A 3 14.08 9.53 -15.15
C PRO A 3 12.82 10.38 -14.83
N HIS A 4 12.78 11.64 -15.25
CA HIS A 4 11.62 12.52 -15.02
C HIS A 4 10.34 12.07 -15.76
N ASN A 5 10.44 11.16 -16.73
CA ASN A 5 9.30 10.58 -17.45
C ASN A 5 8.85 9.24 -16.86
N LEU A 6 9.39 8.84 -15.70
CA LEU A 6 9.17 7.52 -15.09
C LEU A 6 8.78 7.67 -13.62
N TRP A 7 8.23 6.58 -13.08
CA TRP A 7 8.00 6.43 -11.64
C TRP A 7 9.26 5.89 -10.96
N GLY A 8 9.62 6.49 -9.83
CA GLY A 8 10.64 5.99 -8.92
C GLY A 8 10.04 5.43 -7.63
N ASN A 9 10.87 4.74 -6.87
CA ASN A 9 10.49 4.22 -5.57
C ASN A 9 11.65 4.13 -4.59
N ALA A 10 11.28 4.09 -3.31
CA ALA A 10 12.14 3.71 -2.20
C ALA A 10 11.31 3.06 -1.10
N THR A 11 11.97 2.27 -0.25
CA THR A 11 11.37 1.57 0.89
C THR A 11 12.48 1.19 1.84
N ALA A 12 12.21 1.38 3.13
CA ALA A 12 13.18 1.20 4.19
C ALA A 12 12.60 0.20 5.21
N GLN A 13 12.28 -1.02 4.76
CA GLN A 13 11.55 -2.00 5.59
C GLN A 13 12.23 -2.33 6.92
N ILE A 14 13.55 -2.32 6.95
CA ILE A 14 14.34 -2.53 8.18
C ILE A 14 14.09 -1.44 9.23
N PHE A 15 13.63 -0.25 8.83
CA PHE A 15 13.27 0.88 9.69
C PHE A 15 11.78 0.91 10.07
N SER A 16 11.10 -0.24 9.99
CA SER A 16 9.69 -0.39 10.39
C SER A 16 9.46 -0.07 11.87
N ILE A 17 10.37 -0.50 12.75
CA ILE A 17 10.23 -0.40 14.21
C ILE A 17 10.91 0.82 14.85
N VAL A 18 11.60 1.67 14.07
CA VAL A 18 12.23 2.88 14.59
C VAL A 18 11.28 4.08 14.54
N SER A 19 11.63 5.15 15.27
CA SER A 19 10.86 6.40 15.24
C SER A 19 10.89 7.09 13.87
N PRO A 20 9.96 8.03 13.59
CA PRO A 20 10.01 8.85 12.38
C PRO A 20 11.33 9.64 12.23
N GLU A 21 11.89 10.13 13.33
CA GLU A 21 13.15 10.88 13.34
C GLU A 21 14.32 9.99 12.89
N MET A 22 14.41 8.78 13.44
CA MET A 22 15.43 7.81 13.03
C MET A 22 15.25 7.38 11.57
N HIS A 23 14.01 7.13 11.13
CA HIS A 23 13.73 6.79 9.74
C HIS A 23 14.14 7.94 8.81
N TRP A 24 13.85 9.19 9.18
CA TRP A 24 14.30 10.36 8.44
C TRP A 24 15.83 10.44 8.36
N GLU A 25 16.50 10.38 9.51
CA GLU A 25 17.95 10.55 9.62
C GLU A 25 18.72 9.47 8.86
N PHE A 26 18.34 8.21 9.02
CA PHE A 26 19.13 7.07 8.57
C PHE A 26 18.64 6.44 7.26
N ALA A 27 17.46 6.81 6.75
CA ALA A 27 16.95 6.32 5.46
C ALA A 27 16.48 7.46 4.56
N LEU A 28 15.34 8.07 4.88
CA LEU A 28 14.61 8.91 3.91
C LEU A 28 15.40 10.14 3.44
N LYS A 29 16.16 10.77 4.33
CA LYS A 29 17.03 11.91 3.97
C LYS A 29 18.07 11.52 2.91
N HIS A 30 18.58 10.30 2.96
CA HIS A 30 19.54 9.78 1.99
C HIS A 30 18.87 9.33 0.68
N GLU A 31 17.69 8.70 0.80
CA GLU A 31 16.86 8.29 -0.33
C GLU A 31 16.36 9.49 -1.16
N MET A 32 16.26 10.69 -0.58
CA MET A 32 15.79 11.89 -1.28
C MET A 32 16.59 12.19 -2.56
N ARG A 33 17.92 11.99 -2.54
CA ARG A 33 18.80 12.16 -3.72
C ARG A 33 18.40 11.27 -4.90
N TRP A 34 17.82 10.12 -4.59
CA TRP A 34 17.28 9.19 -5.58
C TRP A 34 15.87 9.57 -5.99
N LEU A 35 15.00 9.84 -5.01
CA LEU A 35 13.58 10.11 -5.22
C LEU A 35 13.34 11.38 -6.04
N GLU A 36 14.12 12.44 -5.84
CA GLU A 36 13.99 13.73 -6.56
C GLU A 36 14.29 13.63 -8.07
N ARG A 37 14.88 12.54 -8.54
CA ARG A 37 15.22 12.35 -9.97
C ARG A 37 14.00 11.95 -10.82
N TRP A 38 12.94 11.48 -10.19
CA TRP A 38 11.79 10.86 -10.85
C TRP A 38 10.65 11.86 -11.07
N GLY A 39 9.81 11.59 -12.06
CA GLY A 39 8.62 12.44 -12.29
C GLY A 39 7.58 12.27 -11.19
N LEU A 40 7.35 11.02 -10.78
CA LEU A 40 6.48 10.63 -9.68
C LEU A 40 7.17 9.58 -8.83
N THR A 41 6.87 9.54 -7.54
CA THR A 41 7.39 8.51 -6.64
C THR A 41 6.30 7.78 -5.89
N TYR A 42 6.55 6.51 -5.61
CA TYR A 42 5.85 5.78 -4.57
C TYR A 42 6.81 5.40 -3.44
N TYR A 43 6.32 5.42 -2.20
CA TYR A 43 7.11 5.05 -1.04
C TYR A 43 6.47 3.92 -0.25
N GLY A 44 7.29 2.98 0.19
CA GLY A 44 6.89 1.94 1.13
C GLY A 44 6.55 0.58 0.52
N CYS A 45 6.52 -0.42 1.40
CA CYS A 45 6.32 -1.81 1.07
C CYS A 45 5.37 -2.49 2.07
N CYS A 46 5.82 -2.77 3.30
CA CYS A 46 5.03 -3.38 4.40
C CYS A 46 5.37 -2.72 5.75
N GLU A 47 5.87 -1.50 5.74
CA GLU A 47 6.18 -0.72 6.95
C GLU A 47 4.91 -0.08 7.52
N PRO A 48 4.87 0.16 8.85
CA PRO A 48 3.80 0.96 9.46
C PRO A 48 4.02 2.44 9.17
N LEU A 49 3.68 2.88 7.96
CA LEU A 49 3.88 4.25 7.50
C LEU A 49 2.76 5.21 7.93
N ASP A 50 1.69 4.68 8.49
CA ASP A 50 0.58 5.44 9.08
C ASP A 50 1.04 6.38 10.20
N ILE A 51 2.11 6.02 10.93
CA ILE A 51 2.77 6.89 11.92
C ILE A 51 3.94 7.71 11.37
N LYS A 52 4.23 7.63 10.06
CA LYS A 52 5.40 8.24 9.42
C LYS A 52 5.03 9.20 8.28
N MET A 53 3.74 9.46 8.05
CA MET A 53 3.31 10.36 6.97
C MET A 53 3.91 11.77 7.08
N GLY A 54 4.14 12.29 8.29
CA GLY A 54 4.81 13.57 8.50
C GLY A 54 6.21 13.67 7.87
N ILE A 55 6.99 12.58 7.83
CA ILE A 55 8.29 12.57 7.14
C ILE A 55 8.14 12.28 5.65
N LEU A 56 7.17 11.44 5.25
CA LEU A 56 6.94 11.08 3.85
C LEU A 56 6.45 12.26 3.02
N ARG A 57 5.63 13.14 3.60
CA ARG A 57 5.14 14.37 2.97
C ARG A 57 6.25 15.33 2.53
N ARG A 58 7.49 15.13 3.00
CA ARG A 58 8.67 15.89 2.57
C ARG A 58 9.21 15.48 1.20
N ILE A 59 8.80 14.32 0.68
CA ILE A 59 9.17 13.85 -0.67
C ILE A 59 8.37 14.68 -1.69
N PRO A 60 9.02 15.51 -2.52
CA PRO A 60 8.33 16.55 -3.29
C PRO A 60 7.43 16.02 -4.41
N ASN A 61 7.75 14.83 -4.93
CA ASN A 61 7.06 14.18 -6.04
C ASN A 61 6.30 12.91 -5.61
N LEU A 62 6.05 12.74 -4.31
CA LEU A 62 5.34 11.58 -3.78
C LEU A 62 3.88 11.57 -4.25
N ARG A 63 3.46 10.44 -4.79
CA ARG A 63 2.09 10.24 -5.29
C ARG A 63 1.39 9.02 -4.74
N LYS A 64 2.13 8.03 -4.24
CA LYS A 64 1.57 6.78 -3.74
C LYS A 64 2.30 6.35 -2.49
N VAL A 65 1.57 5.95 -1.47
CA VAL A 65 2.13 5.37 -0.25
C VAL A 65 1.59 3.97 -0.09
N SER A 66 2.48 3.03 0.20
CA SER A 66 2.11 1.64 0.36
C SER A 66 2.56 1.12 1.71
N MET A 67 1.59 0.63 2.48
CA MET A 67 1.76 0.36 3.91
C MET A 67 1.50 -1.11 4.22
N SER A 68 1.95 -1.54 5.40
CA SER A 68 1.63 -2.83 5.99
C SER A 68 0.12 -3.11 6.05
N PRO A 69 -0.34 -4.37 5.93
CA PRO A 69 -1.72 -4.71 6.30
C PRO A 69 -2.05 -4.42 7.76
N TRP A 70 -1.03 -4.36 8.64
CA TRP A 70 -1.14 -4.29 10.10
C TRP A 70 -1.17 -2.87 10.69
N ILE A 71 -1.29 -1.84 9.84
CA ILE A 71 -1.39 -0.45 10.28
C ILE A 71 -2.73 -0.14 10.96
N ASP A 72 -2.79 1.01 11.62
CA ASP A 72 -4.05 1.66 11.94
C ASP A 72 -4.64 2.27 10.66
N THR A 73 -5.74 1.69 10.18
CA THR A 73 -6.36 2.07 8.90
C THR A 73 -7.01 3.46 8.98
N GLU A 74 -7.66 3.80 10.09
CA GLU A 74 -8.33 5.10 10.24
C GLU A 74 -7.30 6.23 10.25
N ARG A 75 -6.21 6.07 11.03
CA ARG A 75 -5.09 7.01 11.01
C ARG A 75 -4.48 7.13 9.62
N ALA A 76 -4.22 6.01 8.95
CA ALA A 76 -3.61 6.03 7.63
C ALA A 76 -4.50 6.75 6.59
N VAL A 77 -5.82 6.50 6.63
CA VAL A 77 -6.80 7.16 5.76
C VAL A 77 -6.83 8.66 6.03
N ALA A 78 -6.85 9.09 7.30
CA ALA A 78 -6.82 10.50 7.67
C ALA A 78 -5.53 11.19 7.20
N GLU A 79 -4.38 10.53 7.36
CA GLU A 79 -3.07 11.06 6.97
C GLU A 79 -2.84 11.08 5.45
N VAL A 80 -3.36 10.10 4.70
CA VAL A 80 -3.24 10.04 3.24
C VAL A 80 -4.27 10.92 2.54
N ALA A 81 -5.51 10.89 3.03
CA ALA A 81 -6.66 11.61 2.52
C ALA A 81 -6.75 11.54 0.98
N THR A 82 -6.84 12.69 0.33
CA THR A 82 -6.91 12.84 -1.13
C THR A 82 -5.57 13.21 -1.77
N ASP A 83 -4.52 13.42 -0.97
CA ASP A 83 -3.24 13.95 -1.44
C ASP A 83 -2.40 12.90 -2.15
N TYR A 84 -2.56 11.64 -1.75
CA TYR A 84 -1.82 10.49 -2.28
C TYR A 84 -2.74 9.33 -2.64
N VAL A 85 -2.24 8.43 -3.48
CA VAL A 85 -2.82 7.10 -3.68
C VAL A 85 -2.45 6.23 -2.48
N PHE A 86 -3.44 5.78 -1.73
CA PHE A 86 -3.28 4.73 -0.72
C PHE A 86 -3.21 3.38 -1.44
N SER A 87 -2.02 2.80 -1.47
CA SER A 87 -1.79 1.44 -1.97
C SER A 87 -1.97 0.42 -0.85
N ARG A 88 -3.19 -0.12 -0.74
CA ARG A 88 -3.57 -1.13 0.26
C ARG A 88 -3.08 -2.49 -0.19
N LYS A 89 -2.38 -3.15 0.74
CA LYS A 89 -1.88 -4.52 0.61
C LYS A 89 -2.60 -5.43 1.59
N PRO A 90 -3.65 -6.15 1.17
CA PRO A 90 -4.26 -7.17 1.99
C PRO A 90 -3.27 -8.31 2.27
N THR A 91 -3.54 -9.09 3.32
CA THR A 91 -2.70 -10.26 3.64
C THR A 91 -2.84 -11.36 2.56
N PRO A 92 -1.73 -11.92 2.05
CA PRO A 92 -1.79 -13.03 1.10
C PRO A 92 -2.25 -14.35 1.75
N ALA A 93 -2.40 -14.38 3.08
CA ALA A 93 -2.85 -15.56 3.83
C ALA A 93 -4.22 -16.07 3.38
N VAL A 94 -5.07 -15.22 2.80
CA VAL A 94 -6.38 -15.58 2.25
C VAL A 94 -6.29 -16.70 1.19
N PHE A 95 -5.16 -16.82 0.48
CA PHE A 95 -4.93 -17.88 -0.49
C PHE A 95 -4.34 -19.17 0.10
N ALA A 96 -3.75 -19.07 1.28
CA ALA A 96 -3.04 -20.15 1.95
C ALA A 96 -3.93 -20.96 2.91
N GLU A 97 -5.18 -20.54 3.12
CA GLU A 97 -6.14 -21.24 3.97
C GLU A 97 -6.53 -22.62 3.43
N ASP A 98 -6.98 -23.50 4.34
CA ASP A 98 -7.37 -24.85 3.97
C ASP A 98 -8.46 -24.87 2.89
N ARG A 99 -9.48 -24.06 3.13
CA ARG A 99 -10.64 -23.85 2.25
C ARG A 99 -10.60 -22.42 1.73
N TRP A 100 -10.85 -22.26 0.43
CA TRP A 100 -11.06 -20.95 -0.17
C TRP A 100 -12.39 -20.35 0.31
N ARG A 101 -12.37 -19.09 0.78
CA ARG A 101 -13.52 -18.38 1.36
C ARG A 101 -13.70 -17.02 0.66
N PRO A 102 -14.34 -16.98 -0.52
CA PRO A 102 -14.47 -15.75 -1.30
C PRO A 102 -15.25 -14.64 -0.55
N GLU A 103 -16.20 -15.01 0.30
CA GLU A 103 -16.99 -14.07 1.10
C GLU A 103 -16.15 -13.38 2.17
N LEU A 104 -15.21 -14.10 2.78
CA LEU A 104 -14.25 -13.51 3.73
C LEU A 104 -13.31 -12.53 3.02
N ALA A 105 -12.81 -12.90 1.83
CA ALA A 105 -11.99 -11.99 1.03
C ALA A 105 -12.75 -10.71 0.67
N ARG A 106 -14.03 -10.83 0.28
CA ARG A 106 -14.90 -9.68 -0.01
C ARG A 106 -15.11 -8.82 1.23
N GLN A 107 -15.37 -9.45 2.39
CA GLN A 107 -15.56 -8.74 3.65
C GLN A 107 -14.32 -7.93 4.04
N GLN A 108 -13.13 -8.52 3.98
CA GLN A 108 -11.87 -7.83 4.31
C GLN A 108 -11.62 -6.60 3.43
N LEU A 109 -11.94 -6.69 2.13
CA LEU A 109 -11.82 -5.54 1.23
C LEU A 109 -12.87 -4.47 1.54
N ARG A 110 -14.12 -4.88 1.78
CA ARG A 110 -15.22 -3.99 2.12
C ARG A 110 -14.92 -3.18 3.39
N GLU A 111 -14.47 -3.84 4.46
CA GLU A 111 -14.14 -3.20 5.74
C GLU A 111 -13.10 -2.09 5.56
N PHE A 112 -12.05 -2.34 4.77
CA PHE A 112 -11.06 -1.31 4.45
C PHE A 112 -11.67 -0.18 3.60
N LEU A 113 -12.38 -0.51 2.53
CA LEU A 113 -12.92 0.48 1.59
C LEU A 113 -14.01 1.36 2.21
N ASP A 114 -14.77 0.84 3.17
CA ASP A 114 -15.75 1.64 3.94
C ASP A 114 -15.08 2.73 4.77
N VAL A 115 -13.95 2.41 5.41
CA VAL A 115 -13.16 3.40 6.16
C VAL A 115 -12.48 4.38 5.20
N ALA A 116 -11.97 3.88 4.07
CA ALA A 116 -11.20 4.66 3.12
C ALA A 116 -12.04 5.39 2.05
N ARG A 117 -13.34 5.59 2.29
CA ARG A 117 -14.22 6.30 1.35
C ARG A 117 -13.69 7.71 1.06
N GLY A 118 -13.65 8.07 -0.21
CA GLY A 118 -13.16 9.37 -0.69
C GLY A 118 -11.64 9.45 -0.88
N CYS A 119 -10.86 8.45 -0.45
CA CYS A 119 -9.44 8.35 -0.77
C CYS A 119 -9.22 7.84 -2.21
N ARG A 120 -8.02 8.10 -2.73
CA ARG A 120 -7.54 7.48 -3.98
C ARG A 120 -6.94 6.12 -3.62
N ILE A 121 -7.59 5.03 -3.99
CA ILE A 121 -7.19 3.68 -3.56
C ILE A 121 -6.58 2.89 -4.72
N GLU A 122 -5.50 2.16 -4.42
CA GLU A 122 -5.04 1.02 -5.19
C GLU A 122 -5.11 -0.22 -4.30
N LEU A 123 -5.79 -1.28 -4.76
CA LEU A 123 -5.72 -2.60 -4.15
C LEU A 123 -4.63 -3.41 -4.85
N VAL A 124 -3.61 -3.85 -4.11
CA VAL A 124 -2.53 -4.66 -4.68
C VAL A 124 -2.24 -5.86 -3.80
N MET A 125 -2.30 -7.04 -4.42
CA MET A 125 -1.92 -8.29 -3.79
C MET A 125 -0.47 -8.63 -4.14
N LYS A 126 0.36 -8.91 -3.14
CA LYS A 126 1.77 -9.26 -3.33
C LYS A 126 2.27 -10.24 -2.27
N ASP A 127 3.54 -10.63 -2.36
CA ASP A 127 4.22 -11.57 -1.45
C ASP A 127 3.51 -12.92 -1.32
N ILE A 128 2.86 -13.37 -2.41
CA ILE A 128 2.19 -14.67 -2.45
C ILE A 128 3.26 -15.75 -2.57
N SER A 129 3.54 -16.45 -1.46
CA SER A 129 4.46 -17.60 -1.48
C SER A 129 3.76 -18.91 -1.87
N THR A 130 2.43 -18.98 -1.73
CA THR A 130 1.65 -20.16 -2.07
C THR A 130 0.18 -19.82 -2.28
N VAL A 131 -0.48 -20.62 -3.10
CA VAL A 131 -1.94 -20.66 -3.29
C VAL A 131 -2.48 -22.06 -3.05
N ARG A 132 -1.71 -22.90 -2.32
CA ARG A 132 -1.97 -24.33 -2.10
C ARG A 132 -2.23 -25.11 -3.40
N TYR A 133 -1.43 -24.82 -4.44
CA TYR A 133 -1.57 -25.42 -5.77
C TYR A 133 -2.95 -25.19 -6.43
N GLN A 134 -3.67 -24.14 -6.00
CA GLN A 134 -4.97 -23.74 -6.52
C GLN A 134 -4.90 -22.31 -7.10
N PRO A 135 -4.27 -22.12 -8.29
CA PRO A 135 -4.09 -20.79 -8.88
C PRO A 135 -5.41 -20.06 -9.18
N GLN A 136 -6.52 -20.78 -9.36
CA GLN A 136 -7.84 -20.20 -9.56
C GLN A 136 -8.31 -19.28 -8.43
N ARG A 137 -7.78 -19.47 -7.20
CA ARG A 137 -8.04 -18.56 -6.07
C ARG A 137 -7.64 -17.12 -6.38
N LEU A 138 -6.60 -16.92 -7.20
CA LEU A 138 -6.14 -15.59 -7.62
C LEU A 138 -7.15 -14.92 -8.56
N TRP A 139 -7.71 -15.67 -9.52
CA TRP A 139 -8.70 -15.14 -10.45
C TRP A 139 -10.01 -14.80 -9.75
N GLU A 140 -10.44 -15.67 -8.82
CA GLU A 140 -11.64 -15.41 -8.02
C GLU A 140 -11.46 -14.20 -7.12
N TRP A 141 -10.28 -14.04 -6.50
CA TRP A 141 -9.98 -12.88 -5.68
C TRP A 141 -9.86 -11.60 -6.51
N GLU A 142 -9.23 -11.66 -7.68
CA GLU A 142 -9.13 -10.52 -8.59
C GLU A 142 -10.51 -10.04 -9.00
N ARG A 143 -11.42 -10.95 -9.39
CA ARG A 143 -12.81 -10.61 -9.68
C ARG A 143 -13.49 -9.92 -8.49
N ILE A 144 -13.31 -10.44 -7.28
CA ILE A 144 -13.86 -9.81 -6.06
C ILE A 144 -13.25 -8.43 -5.84
N ALA A 145 -11.95 -8.27 -6.02
CA ALA A 145 -11.26 -7.00 -5.85
C ALA A 145 -11.74 -5.96 -6.87
N MET A 146 -11.97 -6.35 -8.12
CA MET A 146 -12.53 -5.49 -9.16
C MET A 146 -13.98 -5.10 -8.86
N GLU A 147 -14.84 -6.06 -8.49
CA GLU A 147 -16.22 -5.78 -8.05
C GLU A 147 -16.25 -4.75 -6.90
N MET A 148 -15.33 -4.89 -5.93
CA MET A 148 -15.23 -3.94 -4.81
C MET A 148 -14.66 -2.59 -5.24
N ALA A 149 -13.65 -2.56 -6.12
CA ALA A 149 -13.10 -1.30 -6.63
C ALA A 149 -14.15 -0.50 -7.41
N GLU A 150 -14.94 -1.15 -8.27
CA GLU A 150 -16.03 -0.54 -9.03
C GLU A 150 -17.14 -0.02 -8.11
N ALA A 151 -17.55 -0.81 -7.10
CA ALA A 151 -18.61 -0.43 -6.17
C ALA A 151 -18.24 0.78 -5.27
N TYR A 152 -16.96 1.10 -5.15
CA TYR A 152 -16.43 2.22 -4.36
C TYR A 152 -15.78 3.31 -5.23
N ALA A 153 -15.86 3.18 -6.55
CA ALA A 153 -15.42 4.22 -7.45
C ALA A 153 -16.27 5.51 -7.22
N PRO A 154 -15.64 6.69 -7.22
CA PRO A 154 -16.33 7.97 -7.05
C PRO A 154 -17.24 8.33 -8.23
#